data_AF-A0A9E4KFQ6-F1
#
_entry.id   AF-A0A9E4KFQ6-F1
#
_cell.length_a   1.000
_cell.length_b   1.000
_cell.length_c   1.000
_cell.angle_alpha   90.00
_cell.angle_beta   90.00
_cell.angle_gamma   90.00
#
_symmetry.space_group_name_H-M   'P 1'
#
loop_
_entity.id
_entity.type
_entity.pdbx_description
1 polymer ?
#
loop_
_entity_poly.entity_id
_entity_poly.type
_entity_poly.pdbx_seq_one_letter_code
_entity_poly.pdbx_strand_id
1 'polypeptide(L)'
;MNELQKKVVDAVDEEFLIKTTMELVDIPSPTGSEEEAARYMHAKYEEAGFEAHLQKVAEGRYNAVGISPGTGGGYSLMFNGHLDTSYSGEEPELTQPGYKNKAIREGDWIFGNGAANMKSADVSYLGAAKALAEAGVELKGDIVLASVVGEIEKNRIDQYQDVLYDGYGVGTRHL
;
A
#
# COMPACT_ATOMS: atom_id res chain seq x y z
N MET A 1 -15.40 -7.29 -23.55
CA MET A 1 -15.36 -6.15 -22.61
C MET A 1 -16.47 -5.20 -23.01
N ASN A 2 -17.34 -4.78 -22.09
CA ASN A 2 -18.39 -3.80 -22.40
C ASN A 2 -17.81 -2.36 -22.43
N GLU A 3 -18.60 -1.38 -22.87
CA GLU A 3 -18.12 0.01 -23.03
C GLU A 3 -17.62 0.61 -21.71
N LEU A 4 -18.30 0.33 -20.60
CA LEU A 4 -17.90 0.81 -19.27
C LEU A 4 -16.56 0.20 -18.85
N GLN A 5 -16.40 -1.12 -18.98
CA GLN A 5 -15.15 -1.82 -18.68
C GLN A 5 -14.01 -1.30 -19.53
N LYS A 6 -14.26 -1.00 -20.81
CA LYS A 6 -13.26 -0.39 -21.69
C LYS A 6 -12.86 1.00 -21.20
N LYS A 7 -13.82 1.85 -20.84
CA LYS A 7 -13.56 3.19 -20.31
C LYS A 7 -12.68 3.14 -19.04
N VAL A 8 -12.94 2.19 -18.16
CA VAL A 8 -12.14 2.01 -16.93
C VAL A 8 -10.72 1.54 -17.26
N VAL A 9 -10.58 0.55 -18.14
CA VAL A 9 -9.25 0.05 -18.56
C VAL A 9 -8.45 1.14 -19.27
N ASP A 10 -9.10 1.94 -20.14
CA ASP A 10 -8.46 3.06 -20.85
C ASP A 10 -8.08 4.21 -19.89
N ALA A 11 -8.67 4.27 -18.68
CA ALA A 11 -8.33 5.23 -17.63
C ALA A 11 -7.21 4.76 -16.70
N VAL A 12 -6.70 3.53 -16.86
CA VAL A 12 -5.55 3.06 -16.07
C VAL A 12 -4.30 3.81 -16.51
N ASP A 13 -3.73 4.55 -15.56
CA ASP A 13 -2.51 5.33 -15.76
C ASP A 13 -1.27 4.48 -15.40
N GLU A 14 -0.65 3.90 -16.43
CA GLU A 14 0.55 3.07 -16.27
C GLU A 14 1.75 3.86 -15.73
N GLU A 15 1.91 5.12 -16.13
CA GLU A 15 3.01 5.96 -15.66
C GLU A 15 2.86 6.25 -14.16
N PHE A 16 1.65 6.56 -13.71
CA PHE A 16 1.32 6.69 -12.29
C PHE A 16 1.63 5.42 -11.51
N LEU A 17 1.22 4.25 -12.00
CA LEU A 17 1.46 2.97 -11.32
C LEU A 17 2.95 2.69 -11.16
N ILE A 18 3.72 2.85 -12.23
CA ILE A 18 5.17 2.59 -12.24
C ILE A 18 5.87 3.58 -11.32
N LYS A 19 5.62 4.87 -11.49
CA LYS A 19 6.25 5.93 -10.69
C LYS A 19 5.95 5.75 -9.21
N THR A 20 4.67 5.60 -8.86
CA THR A 20 4.24 5.49 -7.46
C THR A 20 4.78 4.22 -6.80
N THR A 21 4.86 3.10 -7.53
CA THR A 21 5.48 1.87 -7.04
C THR A 21 6.97 2.07 -6.76
N MET A 22 7.71 2.67 -7.70
CA MET A 22 9.14 2.91 -7.54
C MET A 22 9.43 3.88 -6.39
N GLU A 23 8.65 4.96 -6.27
CA GLU A 23 8.75 5.91 -5.17
C GLU A 23 8.46 5.24 -3.81
N LEU A 24 7.43 4.40 -3.71
CA LEU A 24 7.13 3.67 -2.47
C LEU A 24 8.19 2.61 -2.11
N VAL A 25 8.81 1.98 -3.10
CA VAL A 25 9.93 1.03 -2.91
C VAL A 25 11.19 1.75 -2.44
N ASP A 26 11.44 2.97 -2.90
CA ASP A 26 12.56 3.80 -2.44
C ASP A 26 12.44 4.23 -0.97
N ILE A 27 11.24 4.11 -0.35
CA ILE A 27 11.01 4.37 1.08
C ILE A 27 11.25 3.09 1.89
N PRO A 28 12.30 3.00 2.74
CA PRO A 28 12.49 1.87 3.64
C PRO A 28 11.34 1.77 4.63
N SER A 29 10.79 0.57 4.82
CA SER A 29 9.70 0.35 5.78
C SER A 29 9.81 -1.02 6.47
N PRO A 30 10.96 -1.39 7.06
CA PRO A 30 11.01 -2.62 7.85
C PRO A 30 9.99 -2.57 8.99
N THR A 31 9.43 -3.73 9.39
CA THR A 31 8.42 -3.80 10.45
C THR A 31 8.86 -3.00 11.69
N GLY A 32 8.02 -2.05 12.12
CA GLY A 32 8.31 -1.10 13.20
C GLY A 32 8.75 0.30 12.74
N SER A 33 9.06 0.49 11.45
CA SER A 33 9.54 1.74 10.85
C SER A 33 8.72 2.18 9.63
N GLU A 34 7.40 1.93 9.64
CA GLU A 34 6.53 2.11 8.48
C GLU A 34 6.00 3.56 8.32
N GLU A 35 6.33 4.48 9.22
CA GLU A 35 5.71 5.82 9.27
C GLU A 35 5.77 6.57 7.94
N GLU A 36 6.95 6.62 7.33
CA GLU A 36 7.16 7.37 6.09
C GLU A 36 6.35 6.76 4.93
N ALA A 37 6.32 5.43 4.82
CA ALA A 37 5.54 4.73 3.82
C ALA A 37 4.02 4.96 4.01
N ALA A 38 3.55 4.98 5.27
CA ALA A 38 2.15 5.25 5.58
C ALA A 38 1.76 6.69 5.21
N ARG A 39 2.60 7.67 5.56
CA ARG A 39 2.38 9.07 5.19
C ARG A 39 2.41 9.29 3.69
N TYR A 40 3.28 8.57 2.99
CA TYR A 40 3.33 8.61 1.53
C TYR A 40 2.03 8.08 0.92
N MET A 41 1.55 6.90 1.34
CA MET A 41 0.29 6.36 0.81
C MET A 41 -0.93 7.22 1.16
N HIS A 42 -0.97 7.80 2.36
CA HIS A 42 -1.98 8.79 2.73
C HIS A 42 -2.02 9.96 1.75
N ALA A 43 -0.86 10.58 1.47
CA ALA A 43 -0.77 11.68 0.52
C ALA A 43 -1.22 11.25 -0.88
N LYS A 44 -0.91 10.02 -1.31
CA LYS A 44 -1.38 9.46 -2.59
C LYS A 44 -2.90 9.26 -2.65
N TYR A 45 -3.53 8.92 -1.53
CA TYR A 45 -4.99 8.88 -1.46
C TYR A 45 -5.61 10.28 -1.56
N GLU A 46 -5.03 11.29 -0.88
CA GLU A 46 -5.48 12.68 -1.00
C GLU A 46 -5.30 13.24 -2.43
N GLU A 47 -4.15 12.98 -3.04
CA GLU A 47 -3.86 13.36 -4.44
C GLU A 47 -4.86 12.74 -5.42
N ALA A 48 -5.34 11.52 -5.16
CA ALA A 48 -6.39 10.86 -5.94
C ALA A 48 -7.81 11.39 -5.65
N GLY A 49 -7.96 12.34 -4.74
CA GLY A 49 -9.25 12.92 -4.35
C GLY A 49 -10.08 12.04 -3.43
N PHE A 50 -9.47 11.07 -2.76
CA PHE A 50 -10.13 10.21 -1.79
C PHE A 50 -10.10 10.81 -0.39
N GLU A 51 -11.06 10.42 0.44
CA GLU A 51 -10.95 10.67 1.88
C GLU A 51 -9.79 9.83 2.42
N ALA A 52 -8.88 10.44 3.18
CA ALA A 52 -7.66 9.77 3.64
C ALA A 52 -7.49 9.94 5.15
N HIS A 53 -7.05 8.85 5.81
CA HIS A 53 -6.83 8.80 7.24
C HIS A 53 -5.51 8.13 7.58
N LEU A 54 -4.80 8.70 8.56
CA LEU A 54 -3.70 8.03 9.27
C LEU A 54 -4.22 7.49 10.60
N GLN A 55 -4.60 6.22 10.62
CA GLN A 55 -5.06 5.56 11.85
C GLN A 55 -3.85 5.12 12.66
N LYS A 56 -3.66 5.73 13.84
CA LYS A 56 -2.57 5.38 14.76
C LYS A 56 -2.75 3.95 15.29
N VAL A 57 -1.74 3.10 15.07
CA VAL A 57 -1.63 1.74 15.65
C VAL A 57 -0.70 1.77 16.86
N ALA A 58 0.45 2.42 16.71
CA ALA A 58 1.42 2.68 17.79
C ALA A 58 2.16 4.01 17.53
N GLU A 59 3.07 4.39 18.42
CA GLU A 59 3.95 5.54 18.16
C GLU A 59 4.80 5.25 16.91
N GLY A 60 4.78 6.17 15.94
CA GLY A 60 5.47 5.99 14.66
C GLY A 60 4.89 4.92 13.74
N ARG A 61 3.69 4.37 14.02
CA ARG A 61 3.08 3.32 13.18
C ARG A 61 1.62 3.61 12.92
N TYR A 62 1.28 3.81 11.66
CA TYR A 62 -0.04 4.24 11.22
C TYR A 62 -0.51 3.39 10.05
N ASN A 63 -1.73 2.89 10.10
CA ASN A 63 -2.39 2.45 8.88
C ASN A 63 -2.74 3.69 8.05
N ALA A 64 -2.47 3.65 6.75
CA ALA A 64 -3.00 4.62 5.81
C ALA A 64 -4.28 4.05 5.19
N VAL A 65 -5.40 4.74 5.40
CA VAL A 65 -6.71 4.31 4.91
C VAL A 65 -7.27 5.35 3.96
N GLY A 66 -7.46 4.97 2.70
CA GLY A 66 -8.12 5.76 1.66
C GLY A 66 -9.55 5.27 1.41
N ILE A 67 -10.49 6.19 1.21
CA ILE A 67 -11.91 5.87 0.96
C ILE A 67 -12.36 6.63 -0.29
N SER A 68 -12.71 5.85 -1.33
CA SER A 68 -13.44 6.36 -2.49
C SER A 68 -14.94 6.16 -2.23
N PRO A 69 -15.70 7.24 -1.95
CA PRO A 69 -17.07 7.12 -1.48
C PRO A 69 -18.02 6.64 -2.58
N GLY A 70 -18.92 5.74 -2.22
CA GLY A 70 -20.05 5.35 -3.04
C GLY A 70 -21.24 6.30 -2.88
N THR A 71 -22.30 6.00 -3.62
CA THR A 71 -23.60 6.71 -3.57
C THR A 71 -24.53 6.17 -2.47
N GLY A 72 -24.16 5.06 -1.81
CA GLY A 72 -24.94 4.40 -0.78
C GLY A 72 -25.87 3.29 -1.29
N GLY A 73 -26.37 2.47 -0.37
CA GLY A 73 -27.31 1.38 -0.66
C GLY A 73 -26.68 0.13 -1.30
N GLY A 74 -25.35 0.01 -1.29
CA GLY A 74 -24.60 -1.18 -1.69
C GLY A 74 -23.62 -1.66 -0.61
N TYR A 75 -22.92 -2.76 -0.90
CA TYR A 75 -21.83 -3.24 -0.05
C TYR A 75 -20.52 -2.53 -0.41
N SER A 76 -19.80 -2.06 0.61
CA SER A 76 -18.44 -1.56 0.45
C SER A 76 -17.44 -2.72 0.33
N LEU A 77 -16.34 -2.49 -0.38
CA LEU A 77 -15.25 -3.45 -0.57
C LEU A 77 -13.95 -2.84 -0.03
N MET A 78 -13.27 -3.58 0.84
CA MET A 78 -11.94 -3.20 1.33
C MET A 78 -10.86 -4.04 0.65
N PHE A 79 -9.85 -3.37 0.10
CA PHE A 79 -8.57 -3.96 -0.24
C PHE A 79 -7.60 -3.69 0.90
N ASN A 80 -7.11 -4.76 1.52
CA ASN A 80 -6.16 -4.68 2.63
C ASN A 80 -4.81 -5.22 2.15
N GLY A 81 -3.79 -4.38 2.23
CA GLY A 81 -2.40 -4.72 1.95
C GLY A 81 -1.48 -4.05 2.96
N HIS A 82 -0.20 -4.41 2.94
CA HIS A 82 0.75 -4.00 3.97
C HIS A 82 1.95 -3.23 3.41
N LEU A 83 2.51 -2.38 4.27
CA LEU A 83 3.63 -1.51 3.97
C LEU A 83 4.96 -2.07 4.48
N ASP A 84 4.94 -2.97 5.46
CA ASP A 84 6.15 -3.43 6.11
C ASP A 84 6.97 -4.38 5.24
N THR A 85 8.30 -4.32 5.37
CA THR A 85 9.23 -5.19 4.66
C THR A 85 10.02 -6.08 5.63
N SER A 86 10.28 -7.33 5.23
CA SER A 86 11.10 -8.26 6.02
C SER A 86 12.52 -7.74 6.28
N TYR A 87 13.05 -7.00 5.30
CA TYR A 87 14.43 -6.54 5.28
C TYR A 87 14.48 -5.03 5.44
N SER A 88 15.55 -4.55 6.08
CA SER A 88 15.85 -3.13 6.18
C SER A 88 16.42 -2.56 4.89
N GLY A 89 17.00 -3.40 4.03
CA GLY A 89 17.71 -3.00 2.81
C GLY A 89 19.22 -2.85 3.01
N GLU A 90 19.67 -2.83 4.25
CA GLU A 90 21.06 -2.59 4.66
C GLU A 90 21.82 -3.89 4.97
N GLU A 91 21.17 -5.05 4.87
CA GLU A 91 21.79 -6.34 5.14
C GLU A 91 22.96 -6.59 4.16
N PRO A 92 24.19 -6.81 4.65
CA PRO A 92 25.38 -6.94 3.80
C PRO A 92 25.37 -8.24 2.99
N GLU A 93 24.72 -9.29 3.46
CA GLU A 93 24.61 -10.58 2.77
C GLU A 93 23.57 -10.54 1.63
N LEU A 94 22.57 -9.65 1.73
CA LEU A 94 21.49 -9.53 0.75
C LEU A 94 21.89 -8.50 -0.31
N THR A 95 22.59 -8.98 -1.34
CA THR A 95 23.19 -8.11 -2.38
C THR A 95 22.32 -7.94 -3.61
N GLN A 96 21.26 -8.74 -3.78
CA GLN A 96 20.41 -8.70 -4.96
C GLN A 96 19.51 -7.45 -4.95
N PRO A 97 19.19 -6.86 -6.13
CA PRO A 97 18.35 -5.67 -6.25
C PRO A 97 17.02 -5.74 -5.51
N GLY A 98 16.37 -6.92 -5.52
CA GLY A 98 15.09 -7.14 -4.84
C GLY A 98 15.12 -6.98 -3.32
N TYR A 99 16.29 -6.91 -2.70
CA TYR A 99 16.45 -6.69 -1.26
C TYR A 99 16.87 -5.27 -0.91
N LYS A 100 16.99 -4.35 -1.88
CA LYS A 100 17.41 -2.96 -1.64
C LYS A 100 16.22 -2.02 -1.74
N ASN A 101 16.19 -0.98 -0.90
CA ASN A 101 15.23 0.13 -1.01
C ASN A 101 15.68 1.09 -2.12
N LYS A 102 15.93 0.53 -3.30
CA LYS A 102 16.24 1.26 -4.51
C LYS A 102 15.50 0.58 -5.64
N ALA A 103 14.41 1.19 -6.07
CA ALA A 103 13.63 0.72 -7.18
C ALA A 103 14.46 0.78 -8.46
N ILE A 104 14.54 -0.36 -9.15
CA ILE A 104 15.20 -0.49 -10.44
C ILE A 104 14.17 -1.03 -11.43
N ARG A 105 14.03 -0.38 -12.57
CA ARG A 105 13.20 -0.87 -13.67
C ARG A 105 14.10 -1.44 -14.76
N GLU A 106 13.88 -2.70 -15.12
CA GLU A 106 14.53 -3.37 -16.26
C GLU A 106 13.45 -3.93 -17.19
N GLY A 107 13.18 -3.19 -18.28
CA GLY A 107 12.06 -3.50 -19.18
C GLY A 107 10.72 -3.43 -18.44
N ASP A 108 10.04 -4.58 -18.40
CA ASP A 108 8.71 -4.73 -17.78
C ASP A 108 8.77 -5.10 -16.29
N TRP A 109 9.98 -5.26 -15.73
CA TRP A 109 10.18 -5.66 -14.35
C TRP A 109 10.59 -4.47 -13.48
N ILE A 110 9.99 -4.39 -12.28
CA ILE A 110 10.44 -3.51 -11.20
C ILE A 110 11.03 -4.38 -10.09
N PHE A 111 12.26 -4.09 -9.71
CA PHE A 111 12.97 -4.73 -8.62
C PHE A 111 13.13 -3.76 -7.46
N GLY A 112 13.05 -4.28 -6.25
CA GLY A 112 13.33 -3.56 -5.00
C GLY A 112 12.61 -4.19 -3.83
N ASN A 113 13.07 -3.86 -2.63
CA ASN A 113 12.51 -4.39 -1.39
C ASN A 113 11.04 -4.01 -1.23
N GLY A 114 10.20 -4.99 -0.91
CA GLY A 114 8.76 -4.81 -0.79
C GLY A 114 8.00 -4.63 -2.11
N ALA A 115 8.67 -4.56 -3.28
CA ALA A 115 7.99 -4.36 -4.56
C ALA A 115 6.93 -5.45 -4.82
N ALA A 116 7.32 -6.72 -4.68
CA ALA A 116 6.42 -7.87 -4.86
C ALA A 116 5.58 -8.21 -3.60
N ASN A 117 6.09 -7.93 -2.40
CA ASN A 117 5.41 -8.21 -1.14
C ASN A 117 5.48 -6.98 -0.20
N MET A 118 4.50 -6.07 -0.25
CA MET A 118 3.41 -6.03 -1.26
C MET A 118 3.09 -4.63 -1.78
N LYS A 119 4.07 -3.73 -1.80
CA LYS A 119 3.92 -2.31 -2.15
C LYS A 119 3.28 -2.09 -3.53
N SER A 120 3.62 -2.91 -4.54
CA SER A 120 2.99 -2.79 -5.86
C SER A 120 1.49 -3.14 -5.86
N ALA A 121 1.04 -4.01 -4.96
CA ALA A 121 -0.37 -4.36 -4.84
C ALA A 121 -1.16 -3.18 -4.27
N ASP A 122 -0.66 -2.52 -3.22
CA ASP A 122 -1.28 -1.31 -2.65
C ASP A 122 -1.41 -0.20 -3.68
N VAL A 123 -0.36 0.04 -4.47
CA VAL A 123 -0.39 1.01 -5.57
C VAL A 123 -1.36 0.58 -6.67
N SER A 124 -1.48 -0.72 -6.95
CA SER A 124 -2.44 -1.24 -7.93
C SER A 124 -3.88 -1.06 -7.46
N TYR A 125 -4.18 -1.25 -6.17
CA TYR A 125 -5.50 -1.00 -5.62
C TYR A 125 -5.88 0.48 -5.74
N LEU A 126 -4.94 1.38 -5.43
CA LEU A 126 -5.11 2.81 -5.65
C LEU A 126 -5.35 3.15 -7.12
N GLY A 127 -4.51 2.64 -8.03
CA GLY A 127 -4.65 2.89 -9.47
C GLY A 127 -6.00 2.40 -10.02
N ALA A 128 -6.48 1.24 -9.57
CA ALA A 128 -7.79 0.72 -9.97
C ALA A 128 -8.95 1.60 -9.45
N ALA A 129 -8.91 2.00 -8.17
CA ALA A 129 -9.91 2.90 -7.60
C ALA A 129 -9.91 4.27 -8.29
N LYS A 130 -8.71 4.81 -8.59
CA LYS A 130 -8.52 6.07 -9.32
C LYS A 130 -9.11 5.98 -10.73
N ALA A 131 -8.81 4.91 -11.47
CA ALA A 131 -9.35 4.70 -12.82
C ALA A 131 -10.89 4.61 -12.84
N LEU A 132 -11.51 3.99 -11.82
CA LEU A 132 -12.96 3.97 -11.66
C LEU A 132 -13.53 5.38 -11.46
N ALA A 133 -12.90 6.18 -10.59
CA ALA A 133 -13.31 7.56 -10.33
C ALA A 133 -13.17 8.45 -11.57
N GLU A 134 -12.04 8.37 -12.29
CA GLU A 134 -11.79 9.14 -13.52
C GLU A 134 -12.69 8.72 -14.68
N ALA A 135 -13.06 7.44 -14.73
CA ALA A 135 -14.08 6.95 -15.66
C ALA A 135 -15.51 7.39 -15.28
N GLY A 136 -15.71 8.07 -14.15
CA GLY A 136 -17.01 8.54 -13.68
C GLY A 136 -17.96 7.41 -13.27
N VAL A 137 -17.40 6.31 -12.74
CA VAL A 137 -18.21 5.17 -12.28
C VAL A 137 -18.78 5.48 -10.90
N GLU A 138 -20.10 5.58 -10.79
CA GLU A 138 -20.79 5.74 -9.51
C GLU A 138 -21.11 4.38 -8.89
N LEU A 139 -20.31 3.97 -7.89
CA LEU A 139 -20.55 2.75 -7.13
C LEU A 139 -21.59 2.98 -6.03
N LYS A 140 -22.26 1.91 -5.60
CA LYS A 140 -23.23 1.97 -4.49
C LYS A 140 -22.61 1.79 -3.11
N GLY A 141 -21.44 1.16 -3.03
CA GLY A 141 -20.66 1.02 -1.81
C GLY A 141 -19.30 1.68 -2.00
N ASP A 142 -18.62 1.90 -0.89
CA ASP A 142 -17.31 2.53 -0.88
C ASP A 142 -16.23 1.54 -1.31
N ILE A 143 -15.17 2.05 -1.91
CA ILE A 143 -13.90 1.32 -1.99
C ILE A 143 -13.01 1.84 -0.87
N VAL A 144 -12.61 0.93 0.02
CA VAL A 144 -11.67 1.22 1.10
C VAL A 144 -10.31 0.60 0.74
N LEU A 145 -9.27 1.41 0.77
CA LEU A 145 -7.89 1.03 0.54
C LEU A 145 -7.17 1.10 1.88
N ALA A 146 -6.77 -0.03 2.44
CA ALA A 146 -6.10 -0.09 3.73
C ALA A 146 -4.67 -0.59 3.53
N SER A 147 -3.71 0.35 3.52
CA SER A 147 -2.27 0.08 3.60
C SER A 147 -1.87 0.02 5.07
N VAL A 148 -1.75 -1.19 5.61
CA VAL A 148 -1.54 -1.46 7.03
C VAL A 148 -0.08 -1.63 7.40
N VAL A 149 0.20 -1.53 8.70
CA VAL A 149 1.52 -1.80 9.30
C VAL A 149 1.57 -3.18 9.97
N GLY A 150 2.75 -3.79 10.02
CA GLY A 150 3.02 -5.01 10.78
C GLY A 150 2.16 -6.19 10.37
N GLU A 151 2.00 -6.43 9.07
CA GLU A 151 1.41 -7.67 8.58
C GLU A 151 2.41 -8.82 8.72
N ILE A 152 3.66 -8.58 8.31
CA ILE A 152 4.69 -9.61 8.27
C ILE A 152 5.58 -9.62 9.51
N GLU A 153 6.16 -10.79 9.70
CA GLU A 153 7.22 -11.14 10.65
C GLU A 153 6.95 -10.82 12.13
N LYS A 154 7.78 -11.47 12.96
CA LYS A 154 7.97 -11.33 14.42
C LYS A 154 6.73 -10.88 15.21
N ASN A 155 6.15 -11.84 15.93
CA ASN A 155 5.14 -11.57 16.94
C ASN A 155 5.78 -11.53 18.34
N ARG A 156 5.12 -10.84 19.28
CA ARG A 156 5.61 -10.73 20.65
C ARG A 156 5.51 -12.07 21.38
N ILE A 157 6.64 -12.56 21.88
CA ILE A 157 6.73 -13.78 22.68
C ILE A 157 7.77 -13.59 23.79
N ASP A 158 7.45 -13.97 25.02
CA ASP A 158 8.36 -13.94 26.18
C ASP A 158 9.15 -12.63 26.31
N GLN A 159 10.48 -12.66 26.18
CA GLN A 159 11.35 -11.48 26.25
C GLN A 159 11.26 -10.54 25.04
N TYR A 160 10.62 -10.96 23.94
CA TYR A 160 10.50 -10.21 22.71
C TYR A 160 9.21 -9.39 22.70
N GLN A 161 9.21 -8.25 23.39
CA GLN A 161 8.04 -7.37 23.57
C GLN A 161 8.15 -6.02 22.84
N ASP A 162 9.26 -5.78 22.14
CA ASP A 162 9.53 -4.52 21.44
C ASP A 162 8.56 -4.28 20.26
N VAL A 163 8.49 -3.05 19.74
CA VAL A 163 7.76 -2.69 18.52
C VAL A 163 8.26 -3.47 17.30
N LEU A 164 9.53 -3.87 17.29
CA LEU A 164 10.11 -4.75 16.26
C LEU A 164 9.50 -6.18 16.23
N TYR A 165 8.74 -6.54 17.27
CA TYR A 165 8.01 -7.81 17.37
C TYR A 165 6.50 -7.61 17.34
N ASP A 166 6.05 -6.43 16.91
CA ASP A 166 4.64 -6.07 16.82
C ASP A 166 4.17 -6.21 15.36
N GLY A 167 4.40 -7.37 14.76
CA GLY A 167 3.90 -7.74 13.43
C GLY A 167 2.73 -8.73 13.50
N TYR A 168 2.65 -9.64 12.53
CA TYR A 168 1.64 -10.71 12.47
C TYR A 168 0.19 -10.21 12.42
N GLY A 169 -0.06 -9.25 11.53
CA GLY A 169 -1.37 -8.68 11.25
C GLY A 169 -1.82 -7.62 12.25
N VAL A 170 -0.89 -6.94 12.95
CA VAL A 170 -1.26 -5.97 13.99
C VAL A 170 -2.08 -4.81 13.42
N GLY A 171 -1.69 -4.26 12.26
CA GLY A 171 -2.37 -3.13 11.65
C GLY A 171 -3.80 -3.49 11.26
N THR A 172 -3.99 -4.64 10.61
CA THR A 172 -5.32 -5.15 10.23
C THR A 172 -6.27 -5.33 11.41
N ARG A 173 -5.77 -5.70 12.60
CA ARG A 173 -6.62 -5.87 13.80
C ARG A 173 -7.25 -4.57 14.30
N HIS A 174 -6.80 -3.41 13.81
CA HIS A 174 -7.32 -2.10 14.18
C HIS A 174 -8.39 -1.58 13.19
N LEU A 175 -8.65 -2.31 12.10
CA LEU A 175 -9.66 -1.96 11.09
C LEU A 175 -11.05 -2.50 11.45
#